data_AF-A0A1Y3BQN4-F1
#
_entry.id   AF-A0A1Y3BQN4-F1
#
_cell.length_a   1.000
_cell.length_b   1.000
_cell.length_c   1.000
_cell.angle_alpha   90.00
_cell.angle_beta   90.00
_cell.angle_gamma   90.00
#
_symmetry.space_group_name_H-M   'P 1'
#
loop_
_entity.id
_entity.type
_entity.pdbx_description
1 polymer ?
#
loop_
_entity_poly.entity_id
_entity_poly.type
_entity_poly.pdbx_seq_one_letter_code
_entity_poly.pdbx_strand_id
1 'polypeptide(L)'
;MNILSENVRCQVSQDFSTLPLDIADHYLLIDIGANLTNRKFQRDLQSVLQRAEDVGVKKIIVTGTSINSSREALRLARLHPGN
;
A
#
# COMPACT_ATOMS: atom_id res chain seq x y z
N MET A 1 -20.50 -15.69 -14.95
CA MET A 1 -19.02 -15.55 -14.98
C MET A 1 -18.70 -14.53 -16.05
N ASN A 2 -18.11 -13.37 -15.85
CA ASN A 2 -17.36 -12.79 -14.74
C ASN A 2 -17.58 -11.26 -14.84
N ILE A 3 -18.42 -10.68 -13.99
CA ILE A 3 -18.84 -9.26 -14.05
C ILE A 3 -17.70 -8.32 -13.59
N LEU A 4 -16.60 -8.88 -13.10
CA LEU A 4 -15.49 -8.15 -12.49
C LEU A 4 -14.51 -7.54 -13.52
N SER A 5 -14.52 -7.93 -14.80
CA SER A 5 -13.54 -7.42 -15.76
C SER A 5 -13.96 -6.13 -16.48
N GLU A 6 -15.25 -5.83 -16.59
CA GLU A 6 -15.72 -4.58 -17.23
C GLU A 6 -15.67 -3.39 -16.27
N ASN A 7 -15.91 -3.62 -14.97
CA ASN A 7 -15.90 -2.57 -13.95
C ASN A 7 -14.51 -1.94 -13.74
N VAL A 8 -13.43 -2.71 -13.90
CA VAL A 8 -12.06 -2.21 -13.73
C VAL A 8 -11.66 -1.26 -14.85
N ARG A 9 -12.20 -1.44 -16.07
CA ARG A 9 -11.85 -0.61 -17.23
C ARG A 9 -12.44 0.80 -17.15
N CYS A 10 -13.59 0.96 -16.51
CA CYS A 10 -14.25 2.26 -16.36
C CYS A 10 -13.66 3.10 -15.20
N GLN A 11 -13.00 2.46 -14.22
CA GLN A 11 -12.40 3.14 -13.07
C GLN A 11 -11.14 3.95 -13.41
N VAL A 12 -10.41 3.59 -14.46
CA VAL A 12 -9.19 4.31 -14.86
C VAL A 12 -9.51 5.68 -15.51
N SER A 13 -10.79 5.95 -15.79
CA SER A 13 -11.31 7.20 -16.32
C SER A 13 -12.09 8.02 -15.28
N GLN A 14 -12.09 7.63 -14.01
CA GLN A 14 -12.90 8.29 -12.97
C GLN A 14 -12.33 9.64 -12.57
N ASP A 15 -13.22 10.62 -12.42
CA ASP A 15 -12.94 11.86 -11.73
C ASP A 15 -12.77 11.57 -10.23
N PHE A 16 -11.51 11.54 -9.81
CA PHE A 16 -11.11 11.18 -8.44
C PHE A 16 -11.66 12.15 -7.37
N SER A 17 -12.17 13.32 -7.76
CA SER A 17 -12.80 14.29 -6.84
C SER A 17 -14.09 13.78 -6.18
N THR A 18 -14.65 12.68 -6.69
CA THR A 18 -15.91 12.08 -6.19
C THR A 18 -15.71 10.79 -5.41
N LEU A 19 -14.46 10.34 -5.23
CA LEU A 19 -14.19 9.14 -4.45
C LEU A 19 -14.50 9.38 -2.98
N PRO A 20 -15.05 8.38 -2.28
CA PRO A 20 -15.33 8.48 -0.86
C PRO A 20 -14.02 8.72 -0.10
N LEU A 21 -13.92 9.89 0.52
CA LEU A 21 -12.89 10.23 1.49
C LEU A 21 -13.24 9.58 2.84
N ASP A 22 -12.22 9.30 3.66
CA ASP A 22 -12.44 8.82 5.03
C ASP A 22 -12.89 9.96 5.97
N ILE A 23 -13.11 9.62 7.24
CA ILE A 23 -13.62 10.56 8.27
C ILE A 23 -12.69 11.78 8.48
N ALA A 24 -11.46 11.72 7.97
CA ALA A 24 -10.46 12.77 8.05
C ALA A 24 -10.14 13.39 6.68
N ASP A 25 -11.04 13.27 5.70
CA ASP A 25 -10.87 13.79 4.34
C ASP A 25 -9.65 13.22 3.57
N HIS A 26 -9.17 12.03 3.95
CA HIS A 26 -8.08 11.36 3.23
C HIS A 26 -8.61 10.34 2.21
N TYR A 27 -7.88 10.19 1.10
CA TYR A 27 -8.08 9.08 0.19
C TYR A 27 -7.71 7.76 0.88
N LEU A 28 -8.53 6.73 0.69
CA LEU A 28 -8.19 5.36 1.07
C LEU A 28 -7.15 4.80 0.09
N LEU A 29 -5.87 4.89 0.45
CA LEU A 29 -4.77 4.49 -0.43
C LEU A 29 -4.25 3.09 -0.11
N ILE A 30 -3.93 2.35 -1.18
CA ILE A 30 -3.19 1.08 -1.12
C ILE A 30 -1.92 1.26 -1.95
N ASP A 31 -0.75 1.21 -1.30
CA ASP A 31 0.53 1.18 -2.01
C ASP A 31 0.87 -0.26 -2.41
N ILE A 32 0.82 -0.56 -3.71
CA ILE A 32 1.07 -1.90 -4.23
C ILE A 32 2.55 -2.21 -4.49
N GLY A 33 3.44 -1.22 -4.35
CA GLY A 33 4.78 -1.24 -4.92
C GLY A 33 5.91 -0.89 -3.95
N ALA A 34 5.75 -1.17 -2.65
CA ALA A 34 6.66 -0.65 -1.64
C ALA A 34 7.88 -1.55 -1.40
N ASN A 35 9.07 -1.09 -1.81
CA ASN A 35 10.33 -1.81 -1.63
C ASN A 35 10.95 -1.60 -0.23
N LEU A 36 10.16 -1.79 0.84
CA LEU A 36 10.55 -1.44 2.22
C LEU A 36 11.69 -2.29 2.80
N THR A 37 12.04 -3.42 2.17
CA THR A 37 13.20 -4.24 2.56
C THR A 37 14.54 -3.68 2.09
N ASN A 38 14.53 -2.59 1.31
CA ASN A 38 15.75 -1.93 0.84
C ASN A 38 16.52 -1.30 2.01
N ARG A 39 17.86 -1.39 1.97
CA ARG A 39 18.77 -0.79 2.99
C ARG A 39 18.52 0.69 3.25
N LYS A 40 18.00 1.44 2.27
CA LYS A 40 17.65 2.86 2.44
C LYS A 40 16.65 3.12 3.57
N PHE A 41 15.76 2.16 3.86
CA PHE A 41 14.71 2.30 4.87
C PHE A 41 15.11 1.73 6.24
N GLN A 42 16.28 1.10 6.38
CA GLN A 42 16.66 0.43 7.64
C GLN A 42 16.76 1.38 8.84
N ARG A 43 17.06 2.66 8.61
CA ARG A 43 17.26 3.64 9.68
C ARG A 43 15.97 4.29 10.16
N ASP A 44 14.96 4.38 9.30
CA ASP A 44 13.78 5.21 9.52
C ASP A 44 12.46 4.53 9.11
N LEU A 45 12.45 3.20 8.98
CA LEU A 45 11.28 2.43 8.55
C LEU A 45 10.00 2.79 9.32
N GLN A 46 10.08 2.91 10.65
CA GLN A 46 8.91 3.28 11.47
C GLN A 46 8.40 4.68 11.14
N SER A 47 9.31 5.64 10.93
CA SER A 47 8.93 6.99 10.53
C SER A 47 8.33 7.05 9.12
N VAL A 48 8.78 6.18 8.20
CA VAL A 48 8.19 6.03 6.87
C VAL A 48 6.77 5.49 6.95
N LEU A 49 6.55 4.44 7.76
CA LEU A 49 5.23 3.86 7.97
C LEU A 49 4.26 4.87 8.61
N GLN A 50 4.71 5.60 9.63
CA GLN A 50 3.90 6.64 10.28
C GLN A 50 3.48 7.72 9.28
N ARG A 51 4.43 8.25 8.49
CA ARG A 51 4.10 9.26 7.45
C ARG A 51 3.12 8.74 6.41
N ALA A 52 3.18 7.45 6.07
CA ALA A 52 2.24 6.83 5.14
C ALA A 52 0.83 6.74 5.73
N GLU A 53 0.73 6.36 7.00
CA GLU A 53 -0.53 6.33 7.74
C GLU A 53 -1.15 7.73 7.88
N ASP A 54 -0.35 8.73 8.23
CA ASP A 54 -0.77 10.13 8.44
C ASP A 54 -1.42 10.74 7.19
N VAL A 55 -1.08 10.26 5.98
CA VAL A 55 -1.65 10.73 4.70
C VAL A 55 -2.72 9.80 4.11
N GLY A 56 -3.14 8.77 4.85
CA GLY A 56 -4.26 7.89 4.46
C GLY A 56 -3.89 6.58 3.77
N VAL A 57 -2.62 6.16 3.77
CA VAL A 57 -2.24 4.81 3.27
C VAL A 57 -2.70 3.75 4.25
N LYS A 58 -3.75 2.99 3.88
CA LYS A 58 -4.37 1.97 4.75
C LYS A 58 -3.74 0.60 4.59
N LYS A 59 -3.17 0.29 3.44
CA LYS A 59 -2.49 -0.98 3.17
C LYS A 59 -1.25 -0.74 2.32
N ILE A 60 -0.20 -1.50 2.62
CA ILE A 60 1.06 -1.49 1.88
C ILE A 60 1.38 -2.93 1.49
N ILE A 61 1.63 -3.17 0.21
CA ILE A 61 2.17 -4.43 -0.30
C ILE A 61 3.68 -4.28 -0.38
N VAL A 62 4.40 -5.06 0.45
CA VAL A 62 5.86 -5.04 0.46
C VAL A 62 6.39 -5.90 -0.67
N THR A 63 7.00 -5.26 -1.68
CA THR A 63 7.50 -5.94 -2.87
C THR A 63 8.86 -6.59 -2.63
N GLY A 64 8.96 -7.87 -2.94
CA GLY A 64 10.22 -8.60 -3.03
C GLY A 64 10.76 -8.62 -4.46
N THR A 65 12.02 -8.28 -4.64
CA THR A 65 12.73 -8.22 -5.94
C THR A 65 13.71 -9.38 -6.16
N SER A 66 13.86 -10.24 -5.16
CA SER A 66 14.68 -11.45 -5.15
C SER A 66 14.13 -12.41 -4.11
N ILE A 67 14.50 -13.68 -4.16
CA ILE A 67 14.10 -14.67 -3.14
C ILE A 67 14.42 -14.18 -1.71
N ASN A 68 15.58 -13.56 -1.51
CA ASN A 68 15.98 -13.05 -0.20
C ASN A 68 15.10 -11.88 0.24
N SER A 69 14.87 -10.88 -0.63
CA SER A 69 14.02 -9.75 -0.28
C SER A 69 12.54 -10.13 -0.15
N SER A 70 12.06 -11.16 -0.85
CA SER A 70 10.71 -11.72 -0.67
C SER A 70 10.53 -12.38 0.71
N ARG A 71 11.54 -13.11 1.21
CA ARG A 71 11.51 -13.67 2.58
C ARG A 71 11.49 -12.56 3.63
N GLU A 72 12.30 -11.52 3.41
CA GLU A 72 12.35 -10.38 4.31
C GLU A 72 11.04 -9.56 4.27
N ALA A 73 10.42 -9.44 3.10
CA ALA A 73 9.12 -8.79 2.95
C ALA A 73 8.03 -9.53 3.73
N LEU A 74 8.01 -10.87 3.65
CA LEU A 74 7.12 -11.70 4.47
C LEU A 74 7.37 -11.51 5.97
N ARG A 75 8.64 -11.49 6.38
CA ARG A 75 9.01 -11.23 7.79
C ARG A 75 8.51 -9.87 8.24
N LEU A 76 8.73 -8.83 7.43
CA LEU A 76 8.29 -7.46 7.72
C LEU A 76 6.77 -7.38 7.83
N ALA A 77 6.03 -7.97 6.90
CA ALA A 77 4.56 -7.99 6.92
C ALA A 77 4.00 -8.70 8.16
N ARG A 78 4.66 -9.76 8.65
CA ARG A 78 4.28 -10.44 9.88
C ARG A 78 4.52 -9.62 11.15
N LEU A 79 5.53 -8.76 11.15
CA LEU A 79 5.80 -7.84 12.28
C LEU A 79 4.81 -6.67 12.33
N HIS A 80 4.20 -6.34 11.21
CA HIS A 80 3.20 -5.29 11.09
C HIS A 80 1.88 -5.89 10.56
N PRO A 81 1.20 -6.74 11.36
CA PRO A 81 -0.10 -7.25 10.97
C PRO A 81 -1.04 -6.04 10.87
N GLY A 82 -1.51 -5.74 9.66
CA GLY A 82 -2.40 -4.58 9.48
C GLY A 82 -3.62 -4.71 10.39
N ASN A 83 -3.99 -3.59 11.01
CA ASN A 83 -5.20 -3.47 11.82
C ASN A 83 -6.46 -3.74 10.97
#